data_AF-A0A8T4DIT8-F1
#
_entry.id   AF-A0A8T4DIT8-F1
#
_cell.length_a   1.000
_cell.length_b   1.000
_cell.length_c   1.000
_cell.angle_alpha   90.00
_cell.angle_beta   90.00
_cell.angle_gamma   90.00
#
_symmetry.space_group_name_H-M   'P 1'
#
loop_
_entity.id
_entity.type
_entity.pdbx_description
1 polymer ?
#
loop_
_entity_poly.entity_id
_entity_poly.type
_entity_poly.pdbx_seq_one_letter_code
_entity_poly.pdbx_strand_id
1 'polypeptide(L)'
;MNVRSGEYLIFKGNRAKKEITVKPLISSCLKAAELKLMIQNKPGTNAKVDKILGDLGINIVFGRGGQVEEDVYISVKLLDMSSAVVGVKEVQRELEAIEEVIDLIVEEI
;
A
#
# COMPACT_ATOMS: atom_id res chain seq x y z
N MET A 1 3.29 -19.72 -17.18
CA MET A 1 3.51 -18.34 -16.69
C MET A 1 4.92 -18.31 -16.11
N ASN A 2 5.82 -17.48 -16.64
CA ASN A 2 7.23 -17.48 -16.25
C ASN A 2 7.41 -16.41 -15.15
N VAL A 3 7.10 -16.79 -13.91
CA VAL A 3 7.13 -15.88 -12.75
C VAL A 3 8.55 -15.83 -12.22
N ARG A 4 9.14 -14.63 -12.16
CA ARG A 4 10.50 -14.42 -11.65
C ARG A 4 10.47 -14.12 -10.15
N SER A 5 11.59 -14.40 -9.47
CA SER A 5 11.76 -13.98 -8.08
C SER A 5 11.61 -12.46 -7.97
N GLY A 6 10.90 -11.98 -6.95
CA GLY A 6 10.57 -10.56 -6.76
C GLY A 6 9.33 -10.06 -7.54
N GLU A 7 8.63 -10.93 -8.28
CA GLU A 7 7.35 -10.55 -8.91
C GLU A 7 6.17 -10.80 -7.96
N TYR A 8 5.30 -9.81 -7.84
CA TYR A 8 4.08 -9.91 -7.06
C TYR A 8 2.90 -10.25 -7.97
N LEU A 9 2.11 -11.25 -7.58
CA LEU A 9 0.91 -11.67 -8.29
C LEU A 9 -0.33 -11.40 -7.44
N ILE A 10 -1.39 -10.93 -8.07
CA ILE A 10 -2.72 -10.86 -7.44
C ILE A 10 -3.60 -12.00 -7.94
N PHE A 11 -4.18 -12.73 -6.99
CA PHE A 11 -5.16 -13.77 -7.22
C PHE A 11 -6.56 -13.22 -6.90
N LYS A 12 -7.42 -13.13 -7.91
CA LYS A 12 -8.82 -12.71 -7.73
C LYS A 12 -9.75 -13.89 -8.02
N GLY A 13 -10.39 -14.41 -6.97
CA GLY A 13 -11.42 -15.44 -7.09
C GLY A 13 -12.78 -14.84 -7.46
N ASN A 14 -13.47 -15.43 -8.44
CA ASN A 14 -14.86 -15.16 -8.76
C ASN A 14 -15.72 -16.38 -8.45
N ARG A 15 -16.47 -16.33 -7.34
CA ARG A 15 -17.30 -17.44 -6.87
C ARG A 15 -18.44 -17.79 -7.83
N ALA A 16 -19.04 -16.80 -8.48
CA ALA A 16 -20.17 -17.01 -9.40
C ALA A 16 -19.73 -17.73 -10.68
N LYS A 17 -18.56 -17.37 -11.22
CA LYS A 17 -17.97 -18.00 -12.41
C LYS A 17 -17.16 -19.26 -12.10
N LYS A 18 -16.84 -19.52 -10.84
CA LYS A 18 -15.91 -20.57 -10.40
C LYS A 18 -14.53 -20.46 -11.05
N GLU A 19 -14.04 -19.23 -11.18
CA GLU A 19 -12.78 -18.91 -11.86
C GLU A 19 -11.83 -18.16 -10.93
N ILE A 20 -10.53 -18.31 -11.15
CA ILE A 20 -9.48 -17.50 -10.52
C ILE A 20 -8.73 -16.76 -11.62
N THR A 21 -8.68 -15.44 -11.54
CA THR A 21 -7.84 -14.62 -12.41
C THR A 21 -6.53 -14.30 -11.68
N VAL A 22 -5.41 -14.58 -12.34
CA VAL A 22 -4.06 -14.26 -11.84
C VAL A 22 -3.50 -13.15 -12.71
N LYS A 23 -3.00 -12.07 -12.10
CA LYS A 23 -2.35 -10.96 -12.80
C LYS A 23 -1.03 -10.58 -12.14
N PRO A 24 0.02 -10.27 -12.89
CA PRO A 24 1.20 -9.61 -12.33
C PRO A 24 0.81 -8.22 -11.84
N LEU A 25 1.32 -7.86 -10.67
CA LEU A 25 1.05 -6.60 -10.00
C LEU A 25 2.30 -5.71 -10.01
N ILE A 26 3.46 -6.26 -9.71
CA ILE A 26 4.76 -5.56 -9.72
C ILE A 26 5.79 -6.47 -10.41
N SER A 27 6.60 -5.89 -11.30
CA SER A 27 7.75 -6.57 -11.90
C SER A 27 8.98 -6.48 -11.01
N SER A 28 9.82 -7.51 -11.03
CA SER A 28 11.10 -7.59 -10.27
C SER A 28 12.09 -6.44 -10.51
N CYS A 29 11.89 -5.60 -11.51
CA CYS A 29 12.72 -4.42 -11.79
C CYS A 29 12.26 -3.13 -11.08
N LEU A 30 11.11 -3.14 -10.40
CA LEU A 30 10.57 -1.96 -9.73
C LEU A 30 11.05 -1.91 -8.28
N LYS A 31 11.39 -0.71 -7.82
CA LYS A 31 11.62 -0.47 -6.38
C LYS A 31 10.26 -0.41 -5.70
N ALA A 32 9.90 -1.43 -4.93
CA ALA A 32 8.59 -1.52 -4.31
C ALA A 32 8.67 -1.46 -2.78
N ALA A 33 7.56 -1.05 -2.16
CA ALA A 33 7.38 -1.14 -0.72
C ALA A 33 5.94 -1.55 -0.37
N GLU A 34 5.79 -2.34 0.69
CA GLU A 34 4.51 -2.61 1.32
C GLU A 34 4.30 -1.62 2.47
N LEU A 35 3.14 -0.96 2.46
CA LEU A 35 2.70 -0.04 3.48
C LEU A 35 1.51 -0.67 4.22
N LYS A 36 1.66 -0.88 5.53
CA LYS A 36 0.58 -1.31 6.43
C LYS A 36 0.33 -0.19 7.42
N LEU A 37 -0.90 0.30 7.45
CA LEU A 37 -1.33 1.41 8.27
C LEU A 37 -2.53 1.01 9.11
N MET A 38 -2.47 1.35 10.39
CA MET A 38 -3.64 1.44 11.26
C MET A 38 -3.87 2.93 11.57
N ILE A 39 -5.04 3.44 11.23
CA ILE A 39 -5.37 4.85 11.36
C ILE A 39 -6.72 5.03 12.04
N GLN A 40 -6.91 6.17 12.69
CA GLN A 40 -8.22 6.57 13.18
C GLN A 40 -9.18 6.74 12.00
N ASN A 41 -10.37 6.17 12.12
CA ASN A 41 -11.44 6.21 11.13
C ASN A 41 -12.16 7.57 11.14
N LYS A 42 -11.41 8.63 10.85
CA LYS A 42 -11.90 10.01 10.73
C LYS A 42 -11.97 10.41 9.25
N PRO A 43 -12.93 11.26 8.86
CA PRO A 43 -13.01 11.78 7.50
C PRO A 43 -11.69 12.43 7.07
N GLY A 44 -11.17 12.01 5.91
CA GLY A 44 -9.97 12.57 5.31
C GLY A 44 -8.65 11.95 5.78
N THR A 45 -8.60 11.10 6.81
CA THR A 45 -7.33 10.52 7.29
C THR A 45 -6.59 9.73 6.21
N ASN A 46 -7.26 8.77 5.54
CA ASN A 46 -6.61 8.02 4.47
C ASN A 46 -6.26 8.93 3.26
N ALA A 47 -6.99 10.02 3.04
CA ALA A 47 -6.66 10.98 2.00
C ALA A 47 -5.40 11.81 2.33
N LYS A 48 -5.15 12.12 3.62
CA LYS A 48 -3.89 12.75 4.06
C LYS A 48 -2.70 11.84 3.76
N VAL A 49 -2.82 10.54 4.07
CA VAL A 49 -1.81 9.52 3.73
C VAL A 49 -1.55 9.52 2.23
N ASP A 50 -2.61 9.39 1.42
CA ASP A 50 -2.49 9.32 -0.04
C ASP A 50 -1.88 10.60 -0.63
N LYS A 51 -2.17 11.76 -0.02
CA LYS A 51 -1.55 13.04 -0.38
C LYS A 51 -0.04 13.04 -0.12
N ILE A 52 0.40 12.64 1.08
CA ILE A 52 1.84 12.58 1.42
C ILE A 52 2.58 11.66 0.45
N LEU A 53 2.03 10.49 0.16
CA LEU A 53 2.62 9.56 -0.83
C LEU A 53 2.75 10.23 -2.21
N GLY A 54 1.71 10.94 -2.66
CA GLY A 54 1.74 11.69 -3.92
C GLY A 54 2.78 12.82 -3.93
N ASP A 55 2.87 13.59 -2.84
CA ASP A 55 3.83 14.69 -2.68
C ASP A 55 5.28 14.17 -2.69
N LEU A 56 5.52 12.94 -2.21
CA LEU A 56 6.82 12.25 -2.25
C LEU A 56 7.13 11.56 -3.58
N GLY A 57 6.21 11.64 -4.56
CA GLY A 57 6.38 11.00 -5.87
C GLY A 57 6.21 9.48 -5.86
N ILE A 58 5.46 8.94 -4.90
CA ILE A 58 5.23 7.51 -4.73
C ILE A 58 3.89 7.12 -5.37
N ASN A 59 3.91 6.11 -6.23
CA ASN A 59 2.71 5.59 -6.88
C ASN A 59 2.09 4.47 -6.04
N ILE A 60 0.77 4.48 -5.88
CA ILE A 60 0.02 3.37 -5.26
C ILE A 60 -0.37 2.38 -6.37
N VAL A 61 0.29 1.22 -6.41
CA VAL A 61 0.01 0.15 -7.38
C VAL A 61 -1.23 -0.63 -6.99
N PHE A 62 -1.41 -0.84 -5.69
CA PHE A 62 -2.54 -1.53 -5.13
C PHE A 62 -2.85 -0.95 -3.76
N GLY A 63 -4.13 -0.84 -3.44
CA GLY A 63 -4.60 -0.43 -2.14
C GLY A 63 -5.82 -1.24 -1.75
N ARG A 64 -5.85 -1.69 -0.51
CA ARG A 64 -7.01 -2.29 0.11
C ARG A 64 -7.07 -1.84 1.55
N GLY A 65 -8.26 -1.50 2.01
CA GLY A 65 -8.47 -1.23 3.41
C GLY A 65 -9.91 -1.49 3.80
N GLY A 66 -10.16 -1.38 5.09
CA GLY A 66 -11.47 -1.58 5.67
C GLY A 66 -11.49 -1.12 7.11
N GLN A 67 -12.70 -0.78 7.54
CA GLN A 67 -12.99 -0.58 8.94
C GLN A 67 -12.83 -1.92 9.67
N VAL A 68 -12.13 -1.90 10.81
CA VAL A 68 -11.98 -3.08 11.69
C VAL A 68 -12.69 -2.89 13.02
N GLU A 69 -12.74 -1.65 13.51
CA GLU A 69 -13.49 -1.23 14.69
C GLU A 69 -14.17 0.12 14.42
N GLU A 70 -15.02 0.61 15.33
CA GLU A 70 -15.83 1.82 15.11
C GLU A 70 -14.96 3.02 14.70
N ASP A 71 -13.84 3.21 15.38
CA ASP A 71 -12.90 4.31 15.23
C ASP A 71 -11.55 3.91 14.59
N VAL A 72 -11.41 2.67 14.08
CA VAL A 72 -10.15 2.17 13.49
C VAL A 72 -10.34 1.66 12.07
N TYR A 73 -9.47 2.12 11.17
CA TYR A 73 -9.38 1.68 9.78
C TYR A 73 -7.99 1.13 9.49
N ILE A 74 -7.91 -0.03 8.83
CA ILE A 74 -6.65 -0.61 8.35
C ILE A 74 -6.53 -0.36 6.85
N SER A 75 -5.37 0.12 6.41
CA SER A 75 -5.02 0.38 5.01
C SER A 75 -3.72 -0.37 4.67
N VAL A 76 -3.78 -1.24 3.68
CA VAL A 76 -2.60 -1.93 3.12
C VAL A 76 -2.42 -1.46 1.69
N LYS A 77 -1.22 -0.99 1.35
CA LYS A 77 -0.88 -0.51 0.02
C LYS A 77 0.43 -1.13 -0.47
N LEU A 78 0.47 -1.44 -1.76
CA LEU A 78 1.72 -1.73 -2.46
C LEU A 78 2.10 -0.49 -3.25
N LEU A 79 3.32 -0.06 -3.02
CA LEU A 79 3.87 1.20 -3.50
C LEU A 79 4.94 0.93 -4.55
N ASP A 80 4.92 1.72 -5.61
CA ASP A 80 6.03 1.87 -6.54
C ASP A 80 6.82 3.13 -6.15
N MET A 81 8.02 2.91 -5.66
CA MET A 81 8.95 3.92 -5.19
C MET A 81 10.03 4.24 -6.22
N SER A 82 9.90 3.78 -7.47
CA SER A 82 10.93 3.96 -8.50
C SER A 82 11.16 5.44 -8.86
N SER A 83 10.16 6.30 -8.64
CA SER A 83 10.24 7.75 -8.84
C SER A 83 10.31 8.55 -7.52
N ALA A 84 10.34 7.86 -6.38
CA ALA A 84 10.29 8.51 -5.09
C ALA A 84 11.57 9.32 -4.84
N VAL A 85 11.41 10.54 -4.34
CA VAL A 85 12.55 11.41 -3.97
C VAL A 85 13.19 10.99 -2.64
N VAL A 86 12.58 10.04 -1.93
CA VAL A 86 12.99 9.58 -0.60
C VAL A 86 12.95 8.06 -0.46
N GLY A 87 13.60 7.52 0.57
CA GLY A 87 13.56 6.09 0.93
C GLY A 87 12.46 5.76 1.96
N VAL A 88 12.22 4.47 2.21
CA VAL A 88 11.17 3.98 3.12
C VAL A 88 11.21 4.58 4.53
N LYS A 89 12.40 4.83 5.08
CA LYS A 89 12.55 5.44 6.41
C LYS A 89 11.98 6.85 6.49
N GLU A 90 12.14 7.63 5.42
CA GLU A 90 11.62 8.98 5.35
C GLU A 90 10.10 8.95 5.14
N VAL A 91 9.60 8.04 4.29
CA VAL A 91 8.16 7.81 4.13
C VAL A 91 7.52 7.47 5.48
N GLN A 92 8.14 6.56 6.23
CA GLN A 92 7.69 6.19 7.55
C GLN A 92 7.63 7.41 8.48
N ARG A 93 8.68 8.23 8.52
CA ARG A 93 8.73 9.45 9.33
C ARG A 93 7.63 10.45 8.98
N GLU A 94 7.40 10.71 7.69
CA GLU A 94 6.38 11.66 7.23
C GLU A 94 4.95 11.17 7.54
N LEU A 95 4.71 9.86 7.44
CA LEU A 95 3.42 9.27 7.77
C LEU A 95 3.18 9.18 9.29
N GLU A 96 4.21 8.87 10.09
CA GLU A 96 4.14 8.90 11.57
C GLU A 96 3.80 10.30 12.11
N ALA A 97 4.07 11.36 11.35
CA ALA A 97 3.73 12.74 11.74
C ALA A 97 2.22 13.05 11.63
N ILE A 98 1.43 12.16 11.00
CA ILE A 98 -0.04 12.29 10.96
C ILE A 98 -0.59 11.89 12.33
N GLU A 99 -1.24 12.83 13.03
CA GLU A 99 -1.83 12.61 14.37
C GLU A 99 -2.77 11.39 14.43
N GLU A 100 -3.48 11.12 13.34
CA GLU A 100 -4.43 10.01 13.26
C GLU A 100 -3.79 8.63 13.01
N VAL A 101 -2.47 8.53 12.84
CA VAL A 101 -1.78 7.24 12.69
C VAL A 101 -1.62 6.57 14.05
N ILE A 102 -2.12 5.34 14.15
CA ILE A 102 -2.06 4.50 15.35
C ILE A 102 -0.84 3.58 15.27
N ASP A 103 -0.66 2.93 14.11
CA ASP A 103 0.46 2.03 13.85
C ASP A 103 0.83 2.08 12.35
N LEU A 104 2.11 1.88 12.07
CA LEU A 104 2.67 2.00 10.73
C LEU A 104 3.85 1.05 10.52
N ILE A 105 3.82 0.32 9.40
CA ILE A 105 4.94 -0.46 8.90
C ILE A 105 5.14 -0.14 7.42
N VAL A 106 6.38 0.19 7.05
CA VAL A 106 6.82 0.37 5.66
C VAL A 106 8.01 -0.52 5.41
N GLU A 107 7.86 -1.50 4.51
CA GLU A 107 8.90 -2.50 4.22
C GLU A 107 9.22 -2.52 2.73
N GLU A 108 10.50 -2.44 2.36
CA GLU A 108 10.93 -2.69 0.98
C GLU A 108 10.70 -4.16 0.62
N ILE A 109 10.32 -4.41 -0.63
CA ILE A 109 9.96 -5.73 -1.17
C ILE A 109 10.60 -6.00 -2.53
#